data_AF-R7Y0J0-F1
#
_entry.id   AF-R7Y0J0-F1
#
_cell.length_a   1.000
_cell.length_b   1.000
_cell.length_c   1.000
_cell.angle_alpha   90.00
_cell.angle_beta   90.00
_cell.angle_gamma   90.00
#
_symmetry.space_group_name_H-M   'P 1'
#
loop_
_entity.id
_entity.type
_entity.pdbx_description
1 polymer ?
#
loop_
_entity_poly.entity_id
_entity_poly.type
_entity_poly.pdbx_seq_one_letter_code
_entity_poly.pdbx_strand_id
1 'polypeptide(L)'
;MRYYKAQCVTRYDELVATSTTPDELRLRFADKLVETLTDESHMHRLWYDLRTQAMFEEALREAVLEIDQSLELMVWQVVARFAELSGATPLLDSATTYALLDGVFERALLEHLTGTGTALPTLHDRAYSLLPSLISDS
;
A
#
# COMPACT_ATOMS: atom_id res chain seq x y z
N MET A 1 -6.71 -1.50 16.37
CA MET A 1 -6.31 -1.46 14.95
C MET A 1 -6.94 -0.27 14.20
N ARG A 2 -8.28 -0.12 14.18
CA ARG A 2 -8.97 0.98 13.47
C ARG A 2 -8.34 2.37 13.67
N TYR A 3 -8.08 2.79 14.91
CA TYR A 3 -7.44 4.09 15.22
C TYR A 3 -6.04 4.25 14.60
N TYR A 4 -5.20 3.23 14.71
CA TYR A 4 -3.84 3.26 14.14
C TYR A 4 -3.86 3.21 12.60
N LYS A 5 -4.79 2.48 11.99
CA LYS A 5 -4.97 2.47 10.54
C LYS A 5 -5.44 3.82 10.01
N ALA A 6 -6.31 4.52 10.72
CA ALA A 6 -6.67 5.89 10.37
C ALA A 6 -5.44 6.81 10.32
N GLN A 7 -4.52 6.69 11.27
CA GLN A 7 -3.26 7.46 11.27
C GLN A 7 -2.34 7.07 10.10
N CYS A 8 -2.25 5.78 9.76
CA CYS A 8 -1.49 5.30 8.61
C CYS A 8 -2.03 5.92 7.30
N VAL A 9 -3.35 5.91 7.10
CA VAL A 9 -4.03 6.51 5.94
C VAL A 9 -3.73 8.01 5.82
N THR A 10 -3.80 8.76 6.92
CA THR A 10 -3.54 10.21 6.91
C THR A 10 -2.14 10.58 6.41
N ARG A 11 -1.14 9.71 6.59
CA ARG A 11 0.23 9.98 6.09
C ARG A 11 0.36 9.85 4.58
N TYR A 12 -0.43 8.97 3.95
CA TYR A 12 -0.47 8.86 2.49
C TYR A 12 -1.30 9.98 1.88
N ASP A 13 -2.33 10.48 2.56
CA ASP A 13 -3.09 11.67 2.12
C ASP A 13 -2.19 12.89 1.94
N GLU A 14 -1.28 13.15 2.89
CA GLU A 14 -0.33 14.27 2.80
C GLU A 14 0.64 14.10 1.62
N LEU A 15 1.12 12.87 1.39
CA LEU A 15 1.97 12.53 0.25
C LEU A 15 1.26 12.84 -1.07
N VAL A 16 0.00 12.40 -1.20
CA VAL A 16 -0.84 12.63 -2.38
C VAL A 16 -1.08 14.13 -2.60
N ALA A 17 -1.44 14.85 -1.53
CA ALA A 17 -1.79 16.27 -1.60
C ALA A 17 -0.61 17.18 -1.95
N THR A 18 0.60 16.80 -1.54
CA THR A 18 1.80 17.66 -1.70
C THR A 18 2.66 17.31 -2.91
N SER A 19 2.44 16.16 -3.55
CA SER A 19 3.23 15.76 -4.73
C SER A 19 2.82 16.55 -5.98
N THR A 20 3.82 17.05 -6.71
CA THR A 20 3.61 17.94 -7.87
C THR A 20 4.06 17.34 -9.20
N THR A 21 4.87 16.28 -9.17
CA THR A 21 5.34 15.58 -10.37
C THR A 21 5.19 14.06 -10.23
N PRO A 22 5.05 13.31 -11.34
CA PRO A 22 4.99 11.85 -11.29
C PRO A 22 6.19 11.21 -10.60
N ASP A 23 7.40 11.65 -10.95
CA ASP A 23 8.64 11.09 -10.40
C ASP A 23 8.78 11.34 -8.90
N GLU A 24 8.39 12.53 -8.44
CA GLU A 24 8.36 12.86 -7.01
C GLU A 24 7.39 11.95 -6.25
N LEU A 25 6.14 11.81 -6.72
CA LEU A 25 5.14 10.96 -6.07
C LEU A 25 5.63 9.51 -6.00
N ARG A 26 6.15 9.00 -7.12
CA ARG A 26 6.64 7.63 -7.25
C ARG A 26 7.77 7.32 -6.27
N LEU A 27 8.76 8.22 -6.17
CA LEU A 27 9.86 8.09 -5.22
C LEU A 27 9.35 8.12 -3.78
N ARG A 28 8.57 9.17 -3.43
CA ARG A 28 8.04 9.35 -2.07
C ARG A 28 7.16 8.18 -1.63
N PHE A 29 6.39 7.59 -2.53
CA PHE A 29 5.54 6.44 -2.21
C PHE A 29 6.38 5.20 -1.90
N ALA A 30 7.40 4.91 -2.71
CA ALA A 30 8.30 3.79 -2.47
C ALA A 30 9.06 3.94 -1.15
N ASP A 31 9.57 5.15 -0.85
CA ASP A 31 10.18 5.48 0.44
C ASP A 31 9.20 5.29 1.59
N LYS A 32 7.96 5.74 1.43
CA LYS A 32 6.94 5.65 2.47
C LYS A 32 6.54 4.21 2.79
N LEU A 33 6.52 3.32 1.80
CA LEU A 33 6.28 1.89 2.04
C LEU A 33 7.41 1.27 2.85
N VAL A 34 8.67 1.63 2.59
CA VAL A 34 9.82 1.15 3.38
C VAL A 34 9.77 1.67 4.82
N GLU A 35 9.46 2.95 5.01
CA GLU A 35 9.25 3.55 6.33
C GLU A 35 8.12 2.83 7.07
N THR A 36 6.97 2.63 6.41
CA THR A 36 5.80 1.94 6.98
C THR A 36 6.14 0.51 7.40
N LEU A 37 6.88 -0.24 6.57
CA LEU A 37 7.29 -1.60 6.90
C LEU A 37 8.20 -1.61 8.13
N THR A 38 9.16 -0.69 8.19
CA THR A 38 10.16 -0.63 9.26
C THR A 38 9.52 -0.24 10.59
N ASP A 39 8.74 0.84 10.58
CA ASP A 39 8.21 1.46 11.80
C ASP A 39 6.92 0.78 12.29
N GLU A 40 6.16 0.15 11.39
CA GLU A 40 4.84 -0.40 11.67
C GLU A 40 4.70 -1.90 11.34
N SER A 41 5.82 -2.63 11.25
CA SER A 41 5.85 -4.07 10.97
C SER A 41 4.88 -4.87 11.85
N HIS A 42 4.86 -4.61 13.16
CA HIS A 42 3.97 -5.31 14.10
C HIS A 42 2.49 -5.10 13.78
N MET A 43 2.11 -3.89 13.38
CA MET A 43 0.72 -3.56 13.06
C MET A 43 0.27 -4.24 11.78
N HIS A 44 1.14 -4.31 10.77
CA HIS A 44 0.84 -4.99 9.51
C HIS A 44 0.78 -6.52 9.69
N ARG A 45 1.62 -7.11 10.56
CA ARG A 45 1.50 -8.52 10.94
C ARG A 45 0.14 -8.84 11.55
N LEU A 46 -0.31 -8.01 12.50
CA LEU A 46 -1.62 -8.19 13.13
C LEU A 46 -2.75 -8.03 12.10
N TRP A 47 -2.61 -7.12 11.13
CA TRP A 47 -3.58 -6.96 10.06
C TRP A 47 -3.72 -8.22 9.22
N TYR A 48 -2.62 -8.78 8.73
CA TYR A 48 -2.65 -10.00 7.93
C TYR A 48 -3.25 -11.19 8.70
N ASP A 49 -2.92 -11.32 9.99
CA ASP A 49 -3.51 -12.33 10.87
C ASP A 49 -5.04 -12.17 11.00
N LEU A 50 -5.54 -10.96 11.29
CA LEU A 50 -6.98 -10.70 11.37
C LEU A 50 -7.70 -10.95 10.03
N ARG A 51 -7.07 -10.56 8.90
CA ARG A 51 -7.61 -10.80 7.56
C ARG A 51 -7.77 -12.29 7.28
N THR A 52 -6.79 -13.11 7.66
CA THR A 52 -6.88 -14.57 7.57
C THR A 52 -7.95 -15.14 8.51
N GLN A 53 -7.98 -14.70 9.77
CA GLN A 53 -8.95 -15.19 10.75
C GLN A 53 -10.41 -14.92 10.35
N ALA A 54 -10.71 -13.79 9.69
CA ALA A 54 -12.07 -13.45 9.23
C ALA A 54 -12.65 -14.43 8.20
N MET A 55 -11.81 -15.26 7.55
CA MET A 55 -12.27 -16.34 6.69
C MET A 55 -12.99 -17.45 7.50
N PHE A 56 -12.62 -17.62 8.77
CA PHE A 56 -13.18 -18.62 9.68
C PHE A 56 -14.15 -18.01 10.70
N GLU A 57 -13.80 -16.85 11.24
CA GLU A 57 -14.52 -16.19 12.34
C GLU A 57 -15.44 -15.08 11.81
N GLU A 58 -16.75 -15.34 11.80
CA GLU A 58 -17.75 -14.40 11.29
C GLU A 58 -17.76 -13.06 12.03
N ALA A 59 -17.52 -13.08 13.34
CA ALA A 59 -17.49 -11.89 14.18
C ALA A 59 -16.38 -10.88 13.79
N LEU A 60 -15.38 -11.29 13.00
CA LEU A 60 -14.30 -10.42 12.54
C LEU A 60 -14.60 -9.76 11.18
N ARG A 61 -15.54 -10.28 10.39
CA ARG A 61 -15.72 -9.92 8.97
C ARG A 61 -16.05 -8.46 8.76
N GLU A 62 -16.99 -7.91 9.51
CA GLU A 62 -17.39 -6.50 9.39
C GLU A 62 -16.18 -5.57 9.61
N ALA A 63 -15.46 -5.78 10.72
CA ALA A 63 -14.30 -4.97 11.05
C ALA A 63 -13.15 -5.10 10.04
N VAL A 64 -12.93 -6.32 9.50
CA VAL A 64 -11.91 -6.55 8.48
C VAL A 64 -12.28 -5.89 7.15
N LEU A 65 -13.55 -6.01 6.70
CA LEU A 65 -14.00 -5.39 5.46
C LEU A 65 -13.87 -3.87 5.47
N GLU A 66 -14.19 -3.22 6.60
CA GLU A 66 -14.00 -1.77 6.75
C GLU A 66 -12.52 -1.35 6.65
N ILE A 67 -11.63 -2.12 7.27
CA ILE A 67 -10.19 -1.83 7.23
C ILE A 67 -9.64 -2.06 5.83
N ASP A 68 -10.05 -3.15 5.17
CA ASP A 68 -9.63 -3.50 3.82
C ASP A 68 -10.06 -2.41 2.83
N GLN A 69 -11.33 -1.97 2.89
CA GLN A 69 -11.84 -0.88 2.08
C GLN A 69 -11.09 0.45 2.32
N SER A 70 -10.75 0.73 3.58
CA SER A 70 -9.97 1.95 3.91
C SER A 70 -8.57 1.92 3.31
N LEU A 71 -7.93 0.74 3.29
CA LEU A 71 -6.61 0.54 2.69
C LEU A 71 -6.67 0.60 1.16
N GLU A 72 -7.71 0.00 0.58
CA GLU A 72 -7.97 0.05 -0.85
C GLU A 72 -8.08 1.51 -1.32
N LEU A 73 -8.93 2.32 -0.66
CA LEU A 73 -9.11 3.73 -0.99
C LEU A 73 -7.82 4.54 -0.88
N MET A 74 -7.03 4.31 0.17
CA MET A 74 -5.75 4.97 0.36
C MET A 74 -4.78 4.67 -0.78
N VAL A 75 -4.64 3.40 -1.16
CA VAL A 75 -3.79 2.99 -2.29
C VAL A 75 -4.32 3.57 -3.60
N TRP A 76 -5.63 3.55 -3.79
CA TRP A 76 -6.27 4.10 -4.98
C TRP A 76 -6.00 5.59 -5.16
N GLN A 77 -6.04 6.39 -4.08
CA GLN A 77 -5.71 7.82 -4.13
C GLN A 77 -4.29 8.07 -4.63
N VAL A 78 -3.32 7.25 -4.23
CA VAL A 78 -1.94 7.34 -4.73
C VAL A 78 -1.87 7.08 -6.23
N VAL A 79 -2.48 5.98 -6.70
CA VAL A 79 -2.41 5.58 -8.12
C VAL A 79 -3.19 6.54 -9.00
N ALA A 80 -4.36 7.00 -8.56
CA ALA A 80 -5.15 8.00 -9.27
C ALA A 80 -4.39 9.34 -9.40
N ARG A 81 -3.74 9.80 -8.31
CA ARG A 81 -2.92 11.01 -8.35
C ARG A 81 -1.70 10.86 -9.26
N PHE A 82 -1.05 9.70 -9.22
CA PHE A 82 0.07 9.40 -10.11
C PHE A 82 -0.35 9.41 -11.58
N ALA A 83 -1.50 8.81 -11.91
CA ALA A 83 -2.07 8.83 -13.26
C ALA A 83 -2.36 10.27 -13.72
N GLU A 84 -3.02 11.07 -12.87
CA GLU A 84 -3.32 12.49 -13.14
C GLU A 84 -2.06 13.29 -13.45
N LEU A 85 -1.04 13.19 -12.59
CA LEU A 85 0.25 13.88 -12.78
C LEU A 85 0.97 13.43 -14.06
N SER A 86 0.72 12.20 -14.51
CA SER A 86 1.33 11.61 -15.71
C SER A 86 0.51 11.86 -16.98
N GLY A 87 -0.65 12.53 -16.89
CA GLY A 87 -1.57 12.70 -18.02
C GLY A 87 -2.15 11.38 -18.54
N ALA A 88 -2.23 10.36 -17.69
CA ALA A 88 -2.63 9.00 -18.01
C ALA A 88 -3.90 8.58 -17.25
N THR A 89 -4.36 7.36 -17.48
CA THR A 89 -5.49 6.76 -16.74
C THR A 89 -5.08 5.43 -16.09
N PRO A 90 -5.63 5.08 -14.91
CA PRO A 90 -5.43 3.75 -14.33
C PRO A 90 -5.90 2.64 -15.27
N LEU A 91 -5.11 1.57 -15.39
CA LEU A 91 -5.43 0.39 -16.22
C LEU A 91 -6.30 -0.64 -15.50
N LEU A 92 -6.24 -0.65 -14.17
CA LEU A 92 -6.90 -1.62 -13.31
C LEU A 92 -7.88 -0.90 -12.39
N ASP A 93 -8.87 -1.63 -11.90
CA ASP A 93 -9.76 -1.13 -10.86
C ASP A 93 -9.03 -0.99 -9.51
N SER A 94 -9.69 -0.31 -8.57
CA SER A 94 -9.20 -0.01 -7.23
C SER A 94 -8.85 -1.28 -6.43
N ALA A 95 -9.72 -2.29 -6.44
CA ALA A 95 -9.52 -3.52 -5.69
C ALA A 95 -8.35 -4.35 -6.24
N THR A 96 -8.24 -4.48 -7.56
CA THR A 96 -7.13 -5.19 -8.21
C THR A 96 -5.80 -4.48 -7.97
N THR A 97 -5.79 -3.15 -8.06
CA THR A 97 -4.60 -2.32 -7.78
C THR A 97 -4.11 -2.50 -6.35
N TYR A 98 -5.04 -2.45 -5.38
CA TYR A 98 -4.75 -2.67 -3.98
C TYR A 98 -4.18 -4.07 -3.72
N ALA A 99 -4.79 -5.11 -4.28
CA ALA A 99 -4.31 -6.49 -4.10
C ALA A 99 -2.86 -6.69 -4.59
N LEU A 100 -2.48 -6.06 -5.70
CA LEU A 100 -1.10 -6.13 -6.23
C LEU A 100 -0.09 -5.48 -5.28
N LEU A 101 -0.39 -4.26 -4.83
CA LEU A 101 0.50 -3.50 -3.94
C LEU A 101 0.59 -4.13 -2.55
N ASP A 102 -0.53 -4.55 -1.98
CA ASP A 102 -0.57 -5.24 -0.69
C ASP A 102 0.20 -6.56 -0.73
N GLY A 103 0.09 -7.35 -1.80
CA GLY A 103 0.88 -8.57 -1.97
C GLY A 103 2.39 -8.33 -2.06
N VAL A 104 2.82 -7.23 -2.67
CA VAL A 104 4.24 -6.81 -2.67
C VAL A 104 4.70 -6.47 -1.25
N PHE A 105 3.87 -5.75 -0.50
CA PHE A 105 4.17 -5.36 0.88
C PHE A 105 4.19 -6.55 1.84
N GLU A 106 3.17 -7.43 1.80
CA GLU A 106 3.07 -8.62 2.65
C GLU A 106 4.30 -9.53 2.46
N ARG A 107 4.71 -9.74 1.21
CA ARG A 107 5.90 -10.54 0.90
C ARG A 107 7.18 -9.89 1.44
N ALA A 108 7.35 -8.58 1.27
CA ALA A 108 8.48 -7.86 1.82
C ALA A 108 8.50 -7.92 3.35
N LEU A 109 7.34 -7.84 4.01
CA LEU A 109 7.23 -7.94 5.46
C LEU A 109 7.66 -9.33 5.94
N LEU A 110 7.21 -10.40 5.27
CA LEU A 110 7.64 -11.75 5.59
C LEU A 110 9.16 -11.93 5.42
N GLU A 111 9.72 -11.44 4.31
CA GLU A 111 11.16 -11.45 4.04
C GLU A 111 11.94 -10.68 5.13
N HIS A 112 11.46 -9.49 5.52
CA HIS A 112 12.07 -8.67 6.56
C HIS A 112 12.09 -9.37 7.93
N LEU A 113 11.00 -10.03 8.30
CA LEU A 113 10.88 -10.76 9.57
C LEU A 113 11.71 -12.05 9.61
N THR A 114 11.97 -12.65 8.45
CA THR A 114 12.75 -13.90 8.32
C THR A 114 14.24 -13.66 8.08
N GLY A 115 14.67 -12.40 7.97
CA GLY A 115 16.08 -12.01 8.00
C GLY A 115 16.80 -12.05 6.66
N THR A 116 16.09 -12.01 5.53
CA THR A 116 16.74 -11.77 4.23
C THR A 116 17.12 -10.30 4.15
N GLY A 117 18.42 -9.98 4.16
CA GLY A 117 18.91 -8.59 4.23
C GLY A 117 18.53 -7.67 3.06
N THR A 118 17.72 -8.14 2.11
CA THR A 118 17.32 -7.43 0.88
C THR A 118 15.84 -7.03 0.84
N ALA A 119 15.07 -7.30 1.90
CA ALA A 119 13.63 -7.04 1.91
C ALA A 119 13.27 -5.57 1.65
N LEU A 120 13.92 -4.64 2.37
CA LEU A 120 13.61 -3.21 2.26
C LEU A 120 14.01 -2.61 0.89
N PRO A 121 15.24 -2.81 0.38
CA PRO A 121 15.58 -2.32 -0.97
C PRO A 121 14.71 -2.93 -2.06
N THR A 122 14.40 -4.24 -1.98
CA THR A 122 13.55 -4.84 -3.02
C THR A 122 12.09 -4.39 -2.92
N LEU A 123 11.57 -4.06 -1.72
CA LEU A 123 10.26 -3.42 -1.58
C LEU A 123 10.24 -2.07 -2.28
N HIS A 124 11.23 -1.22 -2.01
CA HIS A 124 11.37 0.08 -2.64
C HIS A 124 11.36 -0.06 -4.18
N ASP A 125 12.26 -0.87 -4.72
CA ASP A 125 12.43 -1.02 -6.17
C ASP A 125 11.18 -1.59 -6.85
N ARG A 126 10.50 -2.53 -6.19
CA ARG A 126 9.23 -3.08 -6.68
C ARG A 126 8.12 -2.05 -6.67
N ALA A 127 7.94 -1.31 -5.58
CA ALA A 127 6.93 -0.26 -5.50
C ALA A 127 7.18 0.83 -6.55
N TYR A 128 8.43 1.27 -6.67
CA TYR A 128 8.87 2.26 -7.65
C TYR A 128 8.61 1.82 -9.09
N SER A 129 8.84 0.54 -9.39
CA SER A 129 8.66 -0.02 -10.74
C SER A 129 7.20 -0.40 -11.05
N LEU A 130 6.40 -0.74 -10.03
CA LEU A 130 5.02 -1.19 -10.21
C LEU A 130 4.09 -0.04 -10.58
N LEU A 131 4.24 1.15 -9.96
CA LEU A 131 3.38 2.32 -10.21
C LEU A 131 3.19 2.66 -11.71
N PRO A 132 4.26 2.80 -12.51
CA PRO A 132 4.12 3.03 -13.96
C PRO A 132 3.35 1.94 -14.70
N SER A 133 3.45 0.68 -14.28
CA SER A 133 2.74 -0.43 -14.94
C SER A 133 1.24 -0.49 -14.63
N LEU A 134 0.75 0.33 -13.70
CA LEU A 134 -0.66 0.41 -13.31
C LEU A 134 -1.44 1.47 -14.08
N ILE A 135 -0.79 2.27 -14.93
CA ILE A 135 -1.39 3.36 -15.70
C ILE A 135 -1.11 3.19 -17.20
N SER A 136 -1.95 3.79 -18.03
CA SER A 136 -1.73 3.80 -19.48
C SER A 136 -0.45 4.57 -19.84
N ASP A 137 0.15 4.21 -20.98
CA ASP A 137 1.18 5.07 -21.58
C ASP A 137 0.57 6.45 -21.92
N SER A 138 1.34 7.51 -21.69
CA SER A 138 0.99 8.90 -22.02
C SER A 138 1.09 9.19 -23.52
#